data_AF-A0A9E5YLF4-F1
#
_entry.id   AF-A0A9E5YLF4-F1
#
_cell.length_a   1.000
_cell.length_b   1.000
_cell.length_c   1.000
_cell.angle_alpha   90.00
_cell.angle_beta   90.00
_cell.angle_gamma   90.00
#
_symmetry.space_group_name_H-M   'P 1'
#
loop_
_entity.id
_entity.type
_entity.pdbx_description
1 polymer ?
#
loop_
_entity_poly.entity_id
_entity_poly.type
_entity_poly.pdbx_seq_one_letter_code
_entity_poly.pdbx_strand_id
1 'polypeptide(L)' 'MIPINILLIIFLLFMVVVFVFTFFNVYHLLRFGEARKRTIVITVIYLTCVTTLLSVSSYMIMQADWSATIQILPTTHLPK' A
#
# COMPACT_ATOMS: atom_id res chain seq x y z
N MET A 1 -13.27 -19.62 10.92
CA MET A 1 -13.12 -18.16 11.09
C MET A 1 -11.71 -17.82 10.62
N ILE A 2 -11.54 -16.90 9.67
CA ILE A 2 -10.21 -16.51 9.18
C ILE A 2 -9.82 -15.18 9.85
N PRO A 3 -8.64 -15.09 10.49
CA PRO A 3 -8.17 -13.83 11.05
C PRO A 3 -7.82 -12.85 9.93
N ILE A 4 -8.27 -11.59 10.08
CA ILE A 4 -8.06 -10.54 9.07
C ILE A 4 -6.57 -10.15 8.95
N ASN A 5 -5.75 -10.45 9.97
CA ASN A 5 -4.30 -10.27 9.99
C ASN A 5 -3.55 -10.77 8.75
N ILE A 6 -4.06 -11.82 8.08
CA ILE A 6 -3.42 -12.34 6.85
C ILE A 6 -3.42 -11.26 5.75
N LEU A 7 -4.51 -10.49 5.62
CA LEU A 7 -4.60 -9.40 4.66
C LEU A 7 -3.61 -8.27 4.98
N LEU A 8 -3.38 -7.99 6.27
CA LEU A 8 -2.38 -7.02 6.70
C LEU A 8 -0.97 -7.42 6.25
N ILE A 9 -0.60 -8.69 6.43
CA ILE A 9 0.72 -9.19 6.02
C ILE A 9 0.91 -9.04 4.51
N ILE A 10 -0.09 -9.41 3.71
CA ILE A 10 -0.06 -9.27 2.25
C ILE A 10 0.09 -7.79 1.87
N PHE A 11 -0.66 -6.90 2.51
CA PHE A 11 -0.56 -5.46 2.29
C PHE A 11 0.84 -4.93 2.63
N LEU A 12 1.41 -5.32 3.78
CA LEU A 12 2.75 -4.88 4.18
C LEU A 12 3.84 -5.35 3.20
N LEU A 13 3.75 -6.59 2.71
CA LEU A 13 4.65 -7.08 1.66
C LEU A 13 4.53 -6.26 0.38
N PHE A 14 3.30 -5.94 -0.05
CA PHE A 14 3.07 -5.05 -1.19
C PHE A 14 3.66 -3.66 -0.97
N MET A 15 3.55 -3.09 0.24
CA MET A 15 4.13 -1.79 0.58
C MET A 15 5.66 -1.79 0.48
N VAL A 16 6.32 -2.89 0.90
CA VAL A 16 7.77 -3.05 0.72
C VAL A 16 8.14 -3.02 -0.76
N VAL A 17 7.39 -3.74 -1.61
CA VAL A 17 7.61 -3.72 -3.06
C VAL A 17 7.45 -2.31 -3.62
N VAL A 18 6.36 -1.61 -3.28
CA VAL A 18 6.12 -0.22 -3.71
C VAL A 18 7.29 0.67 -3.30
N PHE A 19 7.74 0.58 -2.05
CA PHE A 19 8.86 1.35 -1.53
C PHE A 19 10.13 1.11 -2.35
N VAL A 20 10.54 -0.16 -2.52
CA VAL A 20 11.72 -0.52 -3.32
C VAL A 20 11.61 0.01 -4.76
N PHE A 21 10.45 -0.15 -5.40
CA PHE A 21 10.23 0.37 -6.75
C PHE A 21 10.28 1.89 -6.82
N THR A 22 9.78 2.61 -5.81
CA THR A 22 9.89 4.07 -5.75
C THR A 22 11.33 4.53 -5.68
N PHE A 23 12.17 3.93 -4.82
CA PHE A 23 13.60 4.25 -4.79
C PHE A 23 14.29 3.90 -6.09
N PHE A 24 14.00 2.71 -6.65
CA PHE A 24 14.56 2.30 -7.93
C PHE A 24 14.21 3.29 -9.04
N ASN A 25 12.95 3.70 -9.15
CA ASN A 25 12.49 4.64 -10.18
C ASN A 25 13.15 6.00 -10.04
N VAL A 26 13.23 6.54 -8.81
CA VAL A 26 13.89 7.82 -8.55
C VAL A 26 15.37 7.74 -8.86
N TYR A 27 16.06 6.71 -8.37
CA TYR A 27 17.46 6.47 -8.68
C TYR A 27 17.70 6.36 -10.18
N HIS A 28 16.87 5.60 -10.90
CA HIS A 28 16.99 5.41 -12.33
C HIS A 28 16.79 6.74 -13.08
N LEU A 29 15.81 7.55 -12.68
CA LEU A 29 15.57 8.85 -13.29
C LEU A 29 16.72 9.84 -13.05
N LEU A 30 17.31 9.83 -11.85
CA LEU A 30 18.41 10.71 -11.49
C LEU A 30 19.74 10.28 -12.13
N ARG A 31 19.97 8.96 -12.28
CA ARG A 31 21.23 8.41 -12.80
C ARG A 31 21.24 8.28 -14.32
N PHE A 32 20.14 7.81 -14.91
CA PHE A 32 20.05 7.47 -16.33
C PHE A 32 19.07 8.36 -17.10
N GLY A 33 18.21 9.09 -16.40
CA GLY A 33 17.35 10.09 -17.04
C GLY A 33 18.15 11.35 -17.42
N GLU A 34 17.73 12.02 -18.49
CA GLU A 34 18.26 13.35 -18.76
C GLU A 34 17.79 14.31 -17.66
N ALA A 35 18.72 14.85 -16.88
CA ALA A 35 18.45 15.77 -15.78
C ALA A 35 18.06 17.19 -16.27
N ARG A 36 17.03 17.29 -17.11
CA ARG A 36 16.40 18.56 -17.48
C ARG A 36 15.41 18.99 -16.40
N LYS A 37 15.10 20.30 -16.34
CA LYS A 37 14.10 20.87 -15.43
C LYS A 37 12.77 20.09 -15.44
N ARG A 38 12.32 19.65 -16.63
CA ARG A 38 11.11 18.84 -16.80
C ARG A 38 11.18 17.50 -16.04
N THR A 39 12.32 16.82 -16.11
CA THR A 39 12.52 15.52 -15.44
C THR A 39 12.42 15.67 -13.93
N ILE A 40 13.04 16.71 -13.36
CA ILE A 40 12.98 17.02 -11.93
C ILE A 40 11.54 17.29 -11.50
N VAL A 41 10.79 18.13 -12.24
CA VAL A 41 9.39 18.43 -11.93
C VAL A 41 8.53 17.15 -11.94
N ILE A 42 8.71 16.29 -12.94
CA ILE A 42 7.97 15.02 -13.03
C ILE A 42 8.34 14.10 -11.86
N THR A 43 9.63 14.04 -11.46
CA THR A 43 10.05 13.25 -10.28
C THR A 43 9.38 13.74 -9.00
N VAL A 44 9.30 15.06 -8.80
CA VAL A 44 8.68 15.65 -7.61
C VAL A 44 7.18 15.35 -7.58
N ILE A 45 6.48 15.46 -8.71
CA ILE A 45 5.05 15.10 -8.81
C ILE A 45 4.86 13.61 -8.51
N TYR A 46 5.67 12.74 -9.13
CA TYR A 46 5.64 11.30 -8.87
C TYR A 46 5.82 10.96 -7.39
N LEU A 47 6.85 11.52 -6.75
CA LEU A 47 7.12 11.33 -5.33
C LEU A 47 5.97 11.82 -4.46
N THR A 48 5.42 13.00 -4.76
CA THR A 48 4.29 13.56 -4.00
C THR A 48 3.06 12.66 -4.10
N CYS A 49 2.73 12.16 -5.29
CA CYS A 49 1.61 11.24 -5.49
C CYS A 49 1.82 9.93 -4.73
N VAL A 50 3.01 9.33 -4.82
CA VAL A 50 3.32 8.08 -4.11
C VAL A 50 3.25 8.29 -2.60
N THR A 51 3.91 9.32 -2.06
CA THR A 51 3.89 9.61 -0.62
C THR A 51 2.47 9.85 -0.12
N THR A 52 1.66 10.63 -0.85
CA THR A 52 0.25 10.86 -0.49
C THR A 52 -0.54 9.56 -0.46
N LEU A 53 -0.38 8.71 -1.46
CA LEU A 53 -1.09 7.44 -1.56
C LEU A 53 -0.68 6.48 -0.43
N LEU A 54 0.61 6.43 -0.09
CA LEU A 54 1.11 5.67 1.05
C LEU A 54 0.54 6.21 2.37
N SER A 55 0.55 7.52 2.58
CA SER A 55 0.02 8.13 3.80
C SER A 55 -1.47 7.86 3.99
N VAL A 56 -2.28 8.02 2.94
CA VAL A 56 -3.72 7.74 2.98
C VAL A 56 -3.97 6.26 3.25
N SER A 57 -3.24 5.36 2.57
CA SER A 57 -3.37 3.92 2.77
C SER A 57 -3.02 3.51 4.21
N SER A 58 -1.92 4.04 4.76
CA SER A 58 -1.52 3.81 6.15
C SER A 58 -2.56 4.33 7.14
N TYR A 59 -3.10 5.54 6.92
CA TYR A 59 -4.13 6.11 7.79
C TYR A 59 -5.42 5.27 7.82
N MET A 60 -5.85 4.76 6.67
CA MET A 60 -7.02 3.88 6.58
C MET A 60 -6.79 2.55 7.32
N ILE A 61 -5.60 1.96 7.16
CA ILE A 61 -5.25 0.67 7.76
C ILE A 61 -5.06 0.74 9.28
N MET A 62 -4.57 1.87 9.80
CA MET A 62 -4.46 2.07 11.25
C MET A 62 -5.81 2.09 11.98
N GLN A 63 -6.91 2.37 11.27
CA GLN A 63 -8.26 2.41 11.85
C GLN A 63 -8.96 1.05 11.82
N ALA A 64 -8.41 0.07 11.11
CA ALA A 64 -9.00 -1.25 11.03
C ALA A 64 -8.72 -2.07 12.29
N ASP A 65 -9.73 -2.82 12.74
CA ASP A 65 -9.57 -3.82 13.80
C ASP A 65 -8.98 -5.11 13.22
N TRP A 66 -7.68 -5.27 13.41
CA TRP A 66 -6.93 -6.43 12.93
C TRP A 66 -7.13 -7.68 13.81
N SER A 67 -7.68 -7.53 15.02
CA SER A 67 -8.05 -8.67 15.87
C SER A 67 -9.34 -9.36 15.42
N ALA A 68 -10.10 -8.72 14.53
CA ALA A 68 -11.36 -9.26 14.02
C ALA A 68 -11.16 -10.51 13.14
N THR A 69 -12.21 -11.34 13.11
CA THR A 69 -12.25 -12.58 12.34
C THR A 69 -13.44 -12.59 11.38
N ILE A 70 -13.21 -13.04 10.14
CA ILE A 70 -14.28 -13.20 9.15
C ILE A 70 -14.95 -14.57 9.32
N GLN A 71 -16.28 -14.57 9.44
CA GLN A 71 -17.10 -15.77 9.33
C GLN A 71 -17.42 -16.03 7.86
N ILE A 72 -17.03 -17.19 7.34
CA ILE A 72 -17.19 -17.55 5.92
C ILE A 72 -18.50 -18.30 5.68
N LEU A 73 -19.03 -18.94 6.74
CA LEU A 73 -20.28 -19.70 6.69
C LEU A 73 -21.40 -18.85 7.30
N PRO A 74 -22.57 -18.72 6.64
CA PRO A 74 -23.74 -18.13 7.26
C PRO A 74 -24.14 -18.99 8.46
N THR A 75 -24.40 -18.36 9.61
CA THR A 75 -25.12 -19.02 10.71
C THR A 75 -26.54 -19.30 10.23
N THR A 76 -26.77 -20.50 9.68
CA THR A 76 -28.12 -20.98 9.44
C THR A 76 -28.81 -21.09 10.79
N HIS A 77 -29.77 -20.20 11.06
CA HIS A 77 -30.72 -20.38 12.15
C HIS A 77 -31.49 -21.67 11.85
N LEU A 78 -31.17 -22.76 12.54
CA LEU A 78 -32.07 -23.91 12.63
C LEU A 78 -33.26 -23.48 13.50
N PRO A 79 -34.50 -23.42 12.98
CA PRO A 79 -35.67 -23.26 13.82
C PRO A 79 -35.75 -24.46 14.77
N LYS A 80 -35.97 -24.19 16.05
CA LYS A 80 -36.18 -25.19 17.11
C LYS A 80 -37.44 -26.01 16.85
#